data_AF-A0AB37H0F8-F1
#
_entry.id   AF-A0AB37H0F8-F1
#
_cell.length_a   1.000
_cell.length_b   1.000
_cell.length_c   1.000
_cell.angle_alpha   90.00
_cell.angle_beta   90.00
_cell.angle_gamma   90.00
#
_symmetry.space_group_name_H-M   'P 1'
#
loop_
_entity.id
_entity.type
_entity.pdbx_description
1 polymer ?
#
loop_
_entity_poly.entity_id
_entity_poly.type
_entity_poly.pdbx_seq_one_letter_code
_entity_poly.pdbx_strand_id
1 'polypeptide(L)'
;MSETIYMYDPKLNITTEVNIKYVADLLDVYPSIIRHKIKKRTFVRSLRCYFLDEPLPYTEKRRILSEMELENEYWIESKNKGLFVSSEGRFRVIRDNEYEYRLPCKKHAALFIKHNNKIMNAKKLVFETFNGSIPKGMTVDFVNGVANDIRANNLKLITEKAMKVKVASIARKKAVVHIDQQGKVIDEYTSVKEASENLYVSDHTIRISCNGTAKRYQAFGYRAFMWADEYFGGGVHGIA
;
A
#
# COMPACT_ATOMS: atom_id res chain seq x y z
N MET A 1 25.89 -9.70 0.09
CA MET A 1 24.45 -9.86 -0.19
C MET A 1 23.67 -9.22 0.93
N SER A 2 22.69 -8.38 0.62
CA SER A 2 21.91 -7.66 1.62
C SER A 2 20.79 -8.58 2.12
N GLU A 3 20.78 -8.89 3.42
CA GLU A 3 19.85 -9.86 4.01
C GLU A 3 18.41 -9.32 4.03
N THR A 4 17.50 -10.12 3.48
CA THR A 4 16.05 -9.86 3.43
C THR A 4 15.39 -10.26 4.75
N ILE A 5 14.51 -9.40 5.26
CA ILE A 5 13.62 -9.66 6.41
C ILE A 5 12.19 -9.21 6.07
N TYR A 6 11.23 -9.50 6.95
CA TYR A 6 9.84 -9.11 6.78
C TYR A 6 9.41 -8.09 7.83
N MET A 7 8.76 -7.02 7.39
CA MET A 7 8.10 -6.02 8.23
C MET A 7 6.59 -6.28 8.24
N TYR A 8 6.01 -6.55 9.40
CA TYR A 8 4.58 -6.76 9.57
C TYR A 8 3.92 -5.62 10.32
N ASP A 9 3.03 -4.89 9.64
CA ASP A 9 2.12 -3.91 10.23
C ASP A 9 0.82 -4.62 10.64
N PRO A 10 0.54 -4.79 11.95
CA PRO A 10 -0.67 -5.45 12.43
C PRO A 10 -1.93 -4.60 12.20
N LYS A 11 -1.82 -3.28 12.17
CA LYS A 11 -2.97 -2.37 11.99
C LYS A 11 -3.50 -2.45 10.56
N LEU A 12 -2.62 -2.44 9.57
CA LEU A 12 -2.99 -2.56 8.16
C LEU A 12 -3.01 -4.01 7.65
N ASN A 13 -2.55 -4.95 8.48
CA ASN A 13 -2.33 -6.35 8.11
C ASN A 13 -1.49 -6.49 6.83
N ILE A 14 -0.41 -5.72 6.73
CA ILE A 14 0.52 -5.74 5.59
C ILE A 14 1.82 -6.41 6.05
N THR A 15 2.33 -7.32 5.22
CA THR A 15 3.68 -7.84 5.34
C THR A 15 4.48 -7.36 4.13
N THR A 16 5.58 -6.66 4.39
CA THR A 16 6.46 -6.09 3.37
C THR A 16 7.85 -6.71 3.50
N GLU A 17 8.41 -7.15 2.38
CA GLU A 17 9.80 -7.59 2.31
C GLU A 17 10.71 -6.35 2.33
N VAL A 18 11.70 -6.34 3.22
CA VAL A 18 12.61 -5.20 3.42
C VAL A 18 14.03 -5.66 3.64
N ASN A 19 14.98 -4.75 3.45
CA ASN A 19 16.37 -5.03 3.73
C ASN A 19 16.78 -4.66 5.17
N ILE A 20 17.56 -5.52 5.84
CA ILE A 20 18.00 -5.24 7.22
C ILE A 20 18.83 -3.95 7.32
N LYS A 21 19.68 -3.64 6.33
CA LYS A 21 20.51 -2.43 6.34
C LYS A 21 19.63 -1.19 6.21
N TYR A 22 18.72 -1.20 5.24
CA TYR A 22 17.74 -0.13 5.05
C TYR A 22 16.93 0.16 6.33
N VAL A 23 16.45 -0.89 7.00
CA VAL A 23 15.70 -0.73 8.26
C VAL A 23 16.58 -0.20 9.39
N ALA A 24 17.83 -0.66 9.47
CA ALA A 24 18.79 -0.20 10.47
C ALA A 24 19.09 1.29 10.28
N ASP A 25 19.32 1.73 9.04
CA ASP A 25 19.54 3.13 8.68
C ASP A 25 18.29 3.98 8.96
N LEU A 26 17.09 3.48 8.62
CA LEU A 26 15.82 4.16 8.88
C LEU A 26 15.56 4.40 10.38
N LEU A 27 16.03 3.50 11.22
CA LEU A 27 15.84 3.57 12.67
C LEU A 27 17.03 4.18 13.40
N ASP A 28 18.10 4.55 12.69
CA ASP A 28 19.37 5.03 13.24
C ASP A 28 19.94 4.06 14.29
N VAL A 29 20.01 2.77 13.94
CA VAL A 29 20.52 1.70 14.82
C VAL A 29 21.43 0.74 14.06
N TYR A 30 22.23 -0.04 14.80
CA TYR A 30 23.00 -1.12 14.19
C TYR A 30 22.11 -2.30 13.75
N PRO A 31 22.45 -3.01 12.65
CA PRO A 31 21.72 -4.19 12.20
C PRO A 31 21.56 -5.30 13.26
N SER A 32 22.51 -5.40 14.20
CA SER A 32 22.44 -6.34 15.34
C SER A 32 21.23 -6.08 16.25
N ILE A 33 20.81 -4.82 16.40
CA ILE A 33 19.62 -4.44 17.17
C ILE A 33 18.36 -4.93 16.47
N ILE A 34 18.31 -4.86 15.13
CA ILE A 34 17.18 -5.39 14.36
C ILE A 34 17.08 -6.91 14.54
N ARG A 35 18.19 -7.65 14.45
CA ARG A 35 18.22 -9.11 14.74
C ARG A 35 17.72 -9.43 16.14
N HIS A 36 18.12 -8.65 17.13
CA HIS A 36 17.65 -8.82 18.49
C HIS A 36 16.13 -8.64 18.58
N LYS A 37 15.57 -7.61 17.93
CA LYS A 37 14.12 -7.36 17.88
C LYS A 37 13.36 -8.48 17.18
N ILE A 38 13.91 -9.03 16.10
CA ILE A 38 13.34 -10.19 15.39
C ILE A 38 13.28 -11.40 16.33
N LYS A 39 14.41 -11.76 16.95
CA LYS A 39 14.51 -12.89 17.88
C LYS A 39 13.55 -12.75 19.07
N LYS A 40 13.37 -11.52 19.58
CA LYS A 40 12.47 -11.21 20.70
C LYS A 40 11.03 -10.94 20.27
N ARG A 41 10.70 -10.97 18.98
CA ARG A 41 9.41 -10.56 18.42
C ARG A 41 8.90 -9.24 19.00
N THR A 42 9.81 -8.26 19.10
CA THR A 42 9.51 -6.98 19.74
C THR A 42 8.74 -6.07 18.80
N PHE A 43 7.63 -5.50 19.27
CA PHE A 43 6.91 -4.46 18.56
C PHE A 43 7.72 -3.16 18.52
N VAL A 44 7.98 -2.65 17.32
CA VAL A 44 8.72 -1.41 17.10
C VAL A 44 7.73 -0.25 17.03
N ARG A 45 7.61 0.49 18.14
CA ARG A 45 6.59 1.54 18.29
C ARG A 45 6.69 2.67 17.26
N SER A 46 7.90 3.08 16.88
CA SER A 46 8.13 4.16 15.91
C SER A 46 7.54 3.85 14.53
N LEU A 47 7.68 2.60 14.08
CA LEU A 47 7.17 2.13 12.79
C LEU A 47 5.85 1.37 12.91
N ARG A 48 5.37 1.14 14.15
CA ARG A 48 4.17 0.38 14.50
C ARG A 48 4.13 -1.01 13.85
N CYS A 49 5.27 -1.70 13.83
CA CYS A 49 5.42 -2.97 13.14
C CYS A 49 6.24 -4.00 13.95
N TYR A 50 6.23 -5.24 13.49
CA TYR A 50 7.15 -6.29 13.88
C TYR A 50 8.16 -6.54 12.76
N PHE A 51 9.40 -6.88 13.10
CA PHE A 51 10.37 -7.44 12.17
C PHE A 51 10.49 -8.94 12.37
N LEU A 52 10.60 -9.70 11.29
CA LEU A 52 10.49 -11.15 11.29
C LEU A 52 11.45 -11.77 10.26
N ASP A 53 11.96 -12.96 10.56
CA ASP A 53 12.74 -13.76 9.60
C ASP A 53 11.84 -14.43 8.55
N GLU A 54 10.57 -14.65 8.89
CA GLU A 54 9.56 -15.26 8.02
C GLU A 54 8.18 -14.61 8.19
N PRO A 55 7.29 -14.65 7.18
CA PRO A 55 5.93 -14.14 7.31
C PRO A 55 5.13 -14.88 8.38
N LEU A 56 4.39 -14.14 9.21
CA LEU A 56 3.58 -14.78 10.25
C LEU A 56 2.46 -15.65 9.66
N PRO A 57 2.23 -16.85 10.23
CA PRO A 57 1.05 -17.63 9.91
C PRO A 57 -0.20 -16.87 10.36
N TYR A 58 -1.32 -17.20 9.73
CA TYR A 58 -2.60 -16.53 9.94
C TYR A 58 -3.10 -16.60 11.40
N THR A 59 -2.80 -17.70 12.10
CA THR A 59 -3.13 -17.89 13.53
C THR A 59 -2.40 -16.88 14.42
N GLU A 60 -1.12 -16.64 14.18
CA GLU A 60 -0.32 -15.69 14.95
C GLU A 60 -0.74 -14.25 14.68
N LYS A 61 -1.06 -13.91 13.43
CA LYS A 61 -1.63 -12.59 13.09
C LYS A 61 -2.93 -12.32 13.87
N ARG A 62 -3.79 -13.33 14.02
CA ARG A 62 -5.00 -13.22 14.84
C ARG A 62 -4.70 -13.01 16.31
N ARG A 63 -3.72 -13.74 16.87
CA ARG A 63 -3.29 -13.59 18.27
C ARG A 63 -2.79 -12.17 18.55
N ILE A 64 -1.93 -11.64 17.68
CA ILE A 64 -1.44 -10.25 17.78
C ILE A 64 -2.60 -9.27 17.73
N LEU A 65 -3.57 -9.47 16.82
CA LEU A 65 -4.74 -8.60 16.76
C LEU A 65 -5.61 -8.69 18.01
N SER A 66 -5.77 -9.86 18.63
CA SER A 66 -6.56 -9.99 19.85
C SER A 66 -5.92 -9.33 21.06
N GLU A 67 -4.59 -9.32 21.13
CA GLU A 67 -3.81 -8.69 22.21
C GLU A 67 -3.64 -7.17 22.01
N MET A 68 -3.86 -6.68 20.79
CA MET A 68 -3.67 -5.28 20.46
C MET A 68 -4.88 -4.42 20.87
N GLU A 69 -4.63 -3.52 21.81
CA GLU A 69 -5.54 -2.45 22.19
C GLU A 69 -5.29 -1.21 21.33
N LEU A 70 -6.36 -0.69 20.73
CA LEU A 70 -6.32 0.53 19.94
C LEU A 70 -7.12 1.61 20.66
N GLU A 71 -6.50 2.77 20.84
CA GLU A 71 -7.12 3.91 21.50
C GLU A 71 -8.37 4.36 20.75
N ASN A 72 -9.47 4.59 21.48
CA ASN A 72 -10.75 5.03 20.94
C ASN A 72 -11.38 4.08 19.89
N GLU A 73 -10.96 2.82 19.87
CA GLU A 73 -11.64 1.82 19.05
C GLU A 73 -12.97 1.40 19.68
N TYR A 74 -14.02 1.41 18.88
CA TYR A 74 -15.33 0.90 19.27
C TYR A 74 -15.85 -0.08 18.23
N TRP A 75 -16.71 -1.00 18.67
CA TRP A 75 -17.19 -2.14 17.90
C TRP A 75 -18.70 -2.09 17.73
N ILE A 76 -19.17 -2.29 16.49
CA ILE A 76 -20.59 -2.34 16.13
C ILE A 76 -20.89 -3.67 15.45
N GLU A 77 -22.01 -4.29 15.79
CA GLU A 77 -22.51 -5.45 15.04
C GLU A 77 -22.97 -4.99 13.65
N SER A 78 -22.41 -5.58 12.60
CA SER A 78 -22.81 -5.25 11.24
C SER A 78 -24.22 -5.76 10.93
N LYS A 79 -24.77 -5.36 9.77
CA LYS A 79 -26.00 -5.94 9.21
C LYS A 79 -25.98 -7.48 9.05
N ASN A 80 -24.80 -8.10 9.13
CA ASN A 80 -24.64 -9.54 9.13
C ASN A 80 -24.49 -10.03 10.57
N LYS A 81 -25.58 -10.59 11.11
CA LYS A 81 -25.67 -11.07 12.49
C LYS A 81 -24.44 -11.90 12.90
N GLY A 82 -23.89 -11.59 14.07
CA GLY A 82 -22.72 -12.22 14.67
C GLY A 82 -21.37 -11.75 14.12
N LEU A 83 -21.34 -10.84 13.15
CA LEU A 83 -20.11 -10.22 12.64
C LEU A 83 -19.99 -8.78 13.14
N PHE A 84 -19.00 -8.54 13.98
CA PHE A 84 -18.68 -7.24 14.55
C PHE A 84 -17.55 -6.59 13.76
N VAL A 85 -17.68 -5.28 13.57
CA VAL A 85 -16.72 -4.43 12.86
C VAL A 85 -16.29 -3.33 13.81
N SER A 86 -14.98 -3.04 13.85
CA SER A 86 -14.46 -1.93 14.63
C SER A 86 -14.29 -0.66 13.80
N SER A 87 -14.29 0.49 14.46
CA SER A 87 -14.00 1.79 13.83
C SER A 87 -12.63 1.83 13.15
N GLU A 88 -11.69 0.98 13.60
CA GLU A 88 -10.35 0.82 13.04
C GLU A 88 -10.31 -0.21 11.89
N GLY A 89 -11.46 -0.71 11.44
CA GLY A 89 -11.56 -1.63 10.30
C GLY A 89 -11.21 -3.08 10.63
N ARG A 90 -11.23 -3.45 11.92
CA ARG A 90 -11.04 -4.84 12.38
C ARG A 90 -12.36 -5.60 12.37
N PHE A 91 -12.28 -6.94 12.30
CA PHE A 91 -13.45 -7.81 12.33
C PHE A 91 -13.32 -8.87 13.43
N ARG A 92 -14.42 -9.18 14.10
CA ARG A 92 -14.50 -10.30 15.04
C ARG A 92 -15.88 -10.95 15.00
N VAL A 93 -15.96 -12.21 15.40
CA VAL A 93 -17.20 -12.97 15.55
C VAL A 93 -17.29 -13.50 16.97
N ILE A 94 -18.49 -13.78 17.46
CA ILE A 94 -18.66 -14.49 18.73
C ILE A 94 -18.69 -15.99 18.45
N ARG A 95 -17.85 -16.76 19.13
CA ARG A 95 -17.87 -18.23 19.18
C ARG A 95 -17.64 -18.66 20.62
N ASP A 96 -18.49 -19.56 21.13
CA ASP A 96 -18.37 -20.10 22.49
C ASP A 96 -18.24 -19.01 23.57
N ASN A 97 -19.00 -17.91 23.43
CA ASN A 97 -18.95 -16.70 24.26
C ASN A 97 -17.65 -15.89 24.22
N GLU A 98 -16.72 -16.21 23.33
CA GLU A 98 -15.48 -15.47 23.11
C GLU A 98 -15.44 -14.78 21.75
N TYR A 99 -14.66 -13.70 21.65
CA TYR A 99 -14.44 -13.00 20.40
C TYR A 99 -13.29 -13.63 19.60
N GLU A 100 -13.60 -14.18 18.43
CA GLU A 100 -12.60 -14.64 17.47
C GLU A 100 -12.35 -13.57 16.40
N TYR A 101 -11.13 -13.03 16.34
CA TYR A 101 -10.73 -12.07 15.31
C TYR A 101 -10.68 -12.69 13.91
N ARG A 102 -11.18 -11.94 12.92
CA ARG A 102 -11.21 -12.32 11.52
C ARG A 102 -10.38 -11.33 10.71
N LEU A 103 -9.46 -11.87 9.93
CA LEU A 103 -8.66 -11.10 9.00
C LEU A 103 -9.31 -11.13 7.62
N PRO A 104 -9.44 -9.98 6.93
CA PRO A 104 -9.91 -9.99 5.56
C PRO A 104 -8.87 -10.64 4.65
N CYS A 105 -9.35 -11.38 3.65
CA CYS A 105 -8.52 -11.93 2.59
C CYS A 105 -8.41 -10.93 1.43
N LYS A 106 -7.21 -10.83 0.86
CA LYS A 106 -6.98 -10.03 -0.35
C LYS A 106 -7.37 -10.85 -1.57
N LYS A 107 -8.26 -10.32 -2.41
CA LYS A 107 -8.59 -10.85 -3.73
C LYS A 107 -8.41 -9.75 -4.76
N HIS A 108 -7.44 -9.93 -5.66
CA HIS A 108 -6.91 -8.86 -6.51
C HIS A 108 -6.49 -7.63 -5.67
N ALA A 109 -7.01 -6.45 -5.98
CA ALA A 109 -6.72 -5.20 -5.26
C ALA A 109 -7.70 -4.89 -4.10
N ALA A 110 -8.62 -5.79 -3.76
CA ALA A 110 -9.66 -5.55 -2.76
C ALA A 110 -9.62 -6.55 -1.60
N LEU A 111 -10.05 -6.07 -0.42
CA LEU A 111 -10.18 -6.87 0.79
C LEU A 111 -11.61 -7.42 0.92
N PHE A 112 -11.72 -8.68 1.33
CA PHE A 112 -12.99 -9.37 1.54
C PHE A 112 -13.00 -10.10 2.87
N ILE A 113 -14.17 -10.14 3.52
CA ILE A 113 -14.39 -10.91 4.74
C ILE A 113 -15.40 -12.02 4.46
N LYS A 114 -15.12 -13.23 4.94
CA LYS A 114 -16.04 -14.37 4.85
C LYS A 114 -16.75 -14.58 6.18
N HIS A 115 -18.08 -14.62 6.14
CA HIS A 115 -18.93 -14.89 7.30
C HIS A 115 -20.20 -15.60 6.86
N ASN A 116 -20.62 -16.66 7.57
CA ASN A 116 -21.83 -17.45 7.25
C ASN A 116 -21.96 -17.79 5.75
N ASN A 117 -20.89 -18.33 5.15
CA ASN A 117 -20.78 -18.65 3.72
C ASN A 117 -20.94 -17.48 2.73
N LYS A 118 -21.08 -16.24 3.21
CA LYS A 118 -21.08 -15.03 2.39
C LYS A 118 -19.68 -14.42 2.34
N ILE A 119 -19.29 -13.95 1.16
CA ILE A 119 -18.07 -13.18 0.94
C ILE A 119 -18.48 -11.73 0.71
N MET A 120 -17.97 -10.82 1.55
CA MET A 120 -18.36 -9.41 1.54
C MET A 120 -17.14 -8.54 1.33
N ASN A 121 -17.29 -7.45 0.58
CA ASN A 121 -16.23 -6.48 0.41
C ASN A 121 -16.01 -5.73 1.73
N ALA A 122 -14.80 -5.83 2.29
CA ALA A 122 -14.49 -5.37 3.64
C ALA A 122 -14.72 -3.86 3.79
N LYS A 123 -14.21 -3.03 2.85
CA LYS A 123 -14.40 -1.57 2.92
C LYS A 123 -15.86 -1.15 2.82
N LYS A 124 -16.66 -1.82 1.98
CA LYS A 124 -18.09 -1.53 1.88
C LYS A 124 -18.81 -1.90 3.17
N LEU A 125 -18.48 -3.05 3.76
CA LEU A 125 -19.06 -3.48 5.03
C LEU A 125 -18.73 -2.52 6.17
N VAL A 126 -17.48 -2.06 6.28
CA VAL A 126 -17.10 -1.04 7.27
C VAL A 126 -17.91 0.23 7.05
N PHE A 127 -17.89 0.78 5.84
CA PHE A 127 -18.64 2.00 5.52
C PHE A 127 -20.14 1.86 5.86
N GLU A 128 -20.77 0.76 5.45
CA GLU A 128 -22.20 0.54 5.75
C GLU A 128 -22.50 0.44 7.24
N THR A 129 -21.54 -0.04 8.04
CA THR A 129 -21.70 -0.21 9.49
C THR A 129 -21.60 1.13 10.23
N PHE A 130 -20.76 2.06 9.78
CA PHE A 130 -20.51 3.33 10.48
C PHE A 130 -21.15 4.56 9.82
N ASN A 131 -21.44 4.51 8.52
CA ASN A 131 -21.90 5.66 7.72
C ASN A 131 -23.25 5.42 7.03
N GLY A 132 -23.83 4.22 7.17
CA GLY A 132 -25.13 3.87 6.59
C GLY A 132 -25.06 3.37 5.15
N SER A 133 -26.23 3.23 4.51
CA SER A 133 -26.34 2.59 3.19
C SER A 133 -25.60 3.37 2.09
N ILE A 134 -24.99 2.63 1.16
CA ILE A 134 -24.34 3.22 -0.02
C ILE A 134 -25.42 3.55 -1.06
N PRO A 135 -25.61 4.82 -1.46
CA PRO A 135 -26.62 5.19 -2.45
C PRO A 135 -26.36 4.58 -3.82
N LYS A 136 -27.42 4.39 -4.62
CA LYS A 136 -27.32 3.89 -6.00
C LYS A 136 -26.42 4.81 -6.83
N GLY A 137 -25.49 4.23 -7.59
CA GLY A 137 -24.54 4.99 -8.43
C GLY A 137 -23.34 5.55 -7.67
N MET A 138 -23.21 5.24 -6.37
CA MET A 138 -22.03 5.56 -5.56
C MET A 138 -21.27 4.30 -5.14
N THR A 139 -20.02 4.49 -4.76
CA THR A 139 -19.15 3.46 -4.20
C THR A 139 -18.24 4.07 -3.13
N VAL A 140 -17.48 3.22 -2.45
CA VAL A 140 -16.59 3.61 -1.36
C VAL A 140 -15.16 3.71 -1.88
N ASP A 141 -14.48 4.80 -1.56
CA ASP A 141 -13.07 5.06 -1.84
C ASP A 141 -12.31 5.39 -0.55
N PHE A 142 -10.98 5.37 -0.64
CA PHE A 142 -10.09 5.71 0.46
C PHE A 142 -9.74 7.20 0.43
N VAL A 143 -9.73 7.85 1.59
CA VAL A 143 -9.29 9.25 1.72
C VAL A 143 -7.79 9.33 1.46
N ASN A 144 -6.99 8.48 2.10
CA ASN A 144 -5.53 8.45 1.96
C ASN A 144 -5.01 7.61 0.78
N GLY A 145 -5.89 6.92 0.04
CA GLY A 145 -5.49 6.06 -1.08
C GLY A 145 -4.88 4.70 -0.71
N VAL A 146 -4.75 4.37 0.57
CA VAL A 146 -4.17 3.10 1.05
C VAL A 146 -5.25 2.01 1.12
N ALA A 147 -5.15 1.01 0.23
CA ALA A 147 -6.20 0.00 0.05
C ALA A 147 -6.47 -0.91 1.26
N ASN A 148 -5.49 -1.05 2.14
CA ASN A 148 -5.59 -1.84 3.36
C ASN A 148 -6.07 -1.02 4.57
N ASP A 149 -6.07 0.30 4.47
CA ASP A 149 -6.55 1.19 5.53
C ASP A 149 -8.06 1.35 5.41
N ILE A 150 -8.78 0.36 5.93
CA ILE A 150 -10.24 0.30 5.88
C ILE A 150 -10.89 0.90 7.15
N ARG A 151 -10.19 1.78 7.88
CA ARG A 151 -10.75 2.50 9.03
C ARG A 151 -11.95 3.33 8.61
N ALA A 152 -12.98 3.40 9.46
CA ALA A 152 -14.24 4.08 9.12
C ALA A 152 -14.03 5.54 8.69
N ASN A 153 -13.15 6.26 9.38
CA ASN A 153 -12.81 7.66 9.06
C ASN A 153 -11.96 7.84 7.79
N ASN A 154 -11.37 6.77 7.25
CA ASN A 154 -10.60 6.79 6.02
C ASN A 154 -11.44 6.43 4.78
N LEU A 155 -12.75 6.19 4.95
CA LEU A 155 -13.65 5.83 3.87
C LEU A 155 -14.54 7.00 3.49
N LYS A 156 -14.76 7.18 2.19
CA LYS A 156 -15.65 8.21 1.64
C LYS A 156 -16.49 7.68 0.48
N LEU A 157 -17.64 8.31 0.27
CA LEU A 157 -18.43 8.08 -0.94
C LEU A 157 -17.81 8.80 -2.13
N ILE A 158 -17.86 8.13 -3.28
CA ILE A 158 -17.54 8.69 -4.58
C ILE A 158 -18.55 8.17 -5.59
N THR A 159 -18.82 8.94 -6.64
CA THR A 159 -19.65 8.46 -7.74
C THR A 159 -18.93 7.34 -8.49
N GLU A 160 -19.68 6.36 -9.01
CA GLU A 160 -19.10 5.30 -9.84
C GLU A 160 -18.36 5.86 -11.07
N LYS A 161 -18.87 6.96 -11.65
CA LYS A 161 -18.23 7.66 -12.76
C LYS A 161 -16.85 8.19 -12.35
N ALA A 162 -16.74 8.88 -11.23
CA ALA A 162 -15.46 9.41 -10.76
C ALA A 162 -14.48 8.28 -10.37
N MET A 163 -14.98 7.18 -9.79
CA MET A 163 -14.17 5.99 -9.54
C MET A 163 -13.62 5.39 -10.85
N LYS A 164 -14.44 5.25 -11.89
CA LYS A 164 -14.00 4.75 -13.20
C LYS A 164 -12.92 5.65 -13.81
N VAL A 165 -13.09 6.97 -13.75
CA VAL A 165 -12.07 7.93 -14.21
C VAL A 165 -10.78 7.78 -13.42
N LYS A 166 -10.85 7.66 -12.09
CA LYS A 166 -9.69 7.42 -11.22
C LYS A 166 -8.95 6.14 -11.61
N VAL A 167 -9.66 5.02 -11.75
CA VAL A 167 -9.09 3.72 -12.15
C VAL A 167 -8.46 3.80 -13.53
N ALA A 168 -9.14 4.41 -14.51
CA ALA A 168 -8.61 4.60 -15.86
C ALA A 168 -7.38 5.53 -15.88
N SER A 169 -7.31 6.52 -14.98
CA SER A 169 -6.12 7.36 -14.82
C SER A 169 -4.94 6.58 -14.24
N ILE A 170 -5.19 5.68 -13.27
CA ILE A 170 -4.16 4.81 -12.69
C ILE A 170 -3.64 3.83 -13.74
N ALA A 171 -4.54 3.20 -14.50
CA ALA A 171 -4.19 2.23 -15.54
C ALA A 171 -3.37 2.84 -16.69
N ARG A 172 -3.49 4.16 -16.93
CA ARG A 172 -2.73 4.89 -17.95
C ARG A 172 -1.39 5.46 -17.44
N LYS A 173 -1.05 5.28 -16.17
CA LYS A 173 0.26 5.69 -15.66
C LYS A 173 1.34 4.91 -16.39
N LYS A 174 2.38 5.62 -16.83
CA LYS A 174 3.58 5.05 -17.44
C LYS A 174 4.77 5.36 -16.55
N ALA A 175 5.55 4.33 -16.23
CA ALA A 175 6.79 4.47 -15.50
C ALA A 175 7.83 5.22 -16.34
N VAL A 176 8.70 5.97 -15.67
CA VAL A 176 9.76 6.78 -16.27
C VAL A 176 11.07 6.48 -15.56
N VAL A 177 12.17 6.48 -16.31
CA VAL A 177 13.52 6.39 -15.77
C VAL A 177 14.21 7.74 -15.91
N HIS A 178 14.96 8.12 -14.88
CA HIS A 178 15.88 9.25 -14.91
C HIS A 178 17.28 8.72 -15.20
N ILE A 179 17.92 9.23 -16.24
CA ILE A 179 19.22 8.75 -16.73
C ILE A 179 20.29 9.84 -16.68
N ASP A 180 21.53 9.44 -16.47
CA ASP A 180 22.69 10.32 -16.55
C ASP A 180 23.10 10.63 -18.01
N GLN A 181 24.14 11.43 -18.18
CA GLN A 181 24.65 11.82 -19.49
C GLN A 181 25.21 10.64 -20.30
N GLN A 182 25.57 9.54 -19.64
CA GLN A 182 26.07 8.31 -20.24
C GLN A 182 24.93 7.33 -20.54
N GLY A 183 23.69 7.70 -20.21
CA GLY A 183 22.49 6.89 -20.41
C GLY A 183 22.28 5.82 -19.34
N LYS A 184 22.93 5.92 -18.18
CA LYS A 184 22.74 4.99 -17.06
C LYS A 184 21.63 5.48 -16.13
N VAL A 185 20.78 4.55 -15.66
CA VAL A 185 19.72 4.86 -14.68
C VAL A 185 20.31 5.44 -13.40
N ILE A 186 19.85 6.64 -13.06
CA ILE A 186 20.02 7.29 -11.76
C ILE A 186 18.89 6.82 -10.84
N ASP A 187 17.65 6.84 -11.33
CA ASP A 187 16.45 6.50 -10.54
C ASP A 187 15.27 6.05 -11.43
N GLU A 188 14.32 5.36 -10.83
CA GLU A 188 13.11 4.83 -11.47
C GLU A 188 11.85 5.31 -10.77
N TYR A 189 10.87 5.78 -11.54
CA TYR A 189 9.60 6.26 -11.01
C TYR A 189 8.43 5.54 -11.67
N THR A 190 7.42 5.19 -10.89
CA THR A 190 6.20 4.53 -11.38
C THR A 190 5.34 5.44 -12.25
N SER A 191 5.57 6.76 -12.20
CA SER A 191 4.90 7.73 -13.07
C SER A 191 5.66 9.04 -13.25
N VAL A 192 5.35 9.76 -14.32
CA VAL A 192 5.78 11.16 -14.54
C VAL A 192 5.52 12.04 -13.32
N LYS A 193 4.33 11.89 -12.70
CA LYS A 193 3.94 12.71 -11.56
C LYS A 193 4.84 12.45 -10.35
N GLU A 194 5.17 11.19 -10.10
CA GLU A 194 6.10 10.82 -9.02
C GLU A 194 7.50 11.37 -9.29
N ALA A 195 8.01 11.26 -10.52
CA ALA A 195 9.28 11.86 -10.90
C ALA A 195 9.27 13.38 -10.71
N SER A 196 8.17 14.05 -11.09
CA SER A 196 7.98 15.48 -10.94
C SER A 196 8.03 15.93 -9.47
N GLU A 197 7.34 15.23 -8.59
CA GLU A 197 7.30 15.51 -7.15
C GLU A 197 8.67 15.27 -6.48
N ASN A 198 9.40 14.22 -6.88
CA ASN A 198 10.71 13.91 -6.31
C ASN A 198 11.83 14.84 -6.80
N LEU A 199 11.79 15.24 -8.07
CA LEU A 199 12.85 16.02 -8.70
C LEU A 199 12.53 17.52 -8.80
N TYR A 200 11.32 17.93 -8.38
CA TYR A 200 10.80 19.30 -8.52
C TYR A 200 10.84 19.81 -9.98
N VAL A 201 10.67 18.91 -10.95
CA VAL A 201 10.64 19.20 -12.39
C VAL A 201 9.21 19.13 -12.89
N SER A 202 8.79 20.01 -13.79
CA SER A 202 7.40 19.96 -14.29
C SER A 202 7.08 18.66 -15.04
N ASP A 203 5.87 18.13 -14.85
CA ASP A 203 5.32 16.98 -15.61
C ASP A 203 5.48 17.16 -17.12
N HIS A 204 5.31 18.39 -17.60
CA HIS A 204 5.42 18.74 -19.01
C HIS A 204 6.86 18.56 -19.52
N THR A 205 7.85 19.02 -18.76
CA THR A 205 9.28 18.86 -19.08
C THR A 205 9.65 17.39 -19.17
N ILE A 206 9.22 16.57 -18.20
CA ILE A 206 9.51 15.13 -18.18
C ILE A 206 8.89 14.46 -19.41
N ARG A 207 7.61 14.71 -19.72
CA ARG A 207 6.95 14.15 -20.92
C ARG A 207 7.61 14.57 -22.21
N ILE A 208 8.03 15.83 -22.32
CA ILE A 208 8.75 16.32 -23.49
C ILE A 208 10.07 15.57 -23.68
N SER A 209 10.80 15.36 -22.58
CA SER A 209 12.04 14.58 -22.59
C SER A 209 11.78 13.14 -23.03
N CYS A 210 10.82 12.45 -22.40
CA CYS A 210 10.50 11.05 -22.76
C CYS A 210 10.05 10.93 -24.22
N ASN A 211 9.27 11.88 -24.73
CA ASN A 211 8.79 11.86 -26.11
C ASN A 211 9.84 12.36 -27.13
N GLY A 212 11.02 12.81 -26.69
CA GLY A 212 12.06 13.38 -27.57
C GLY A 212 11.63 14.64 -28.33
N THR A 213 10.58 15.33 -27.87
CA THR A 213 9.92 16.42 -28.61
C THR A 213 10.63 17.78 -28.49
N ALA A 214 11.51 17.95 -27.50
CA ALA A 214 12.36 19.14 -27.41
C ALA A 214 13.84 18.77 -27.28
N LYS A 215 14.67 19.46 -28.05
CA LYS A 215 16.14 19.47 -27.94
C LYS A 215 16.60 20.44 -26.84
N ARG A 216 15.92 20.49 -25.70
CA ARG A 216 16.26 21.43 -24.62
C ARG A 216 17.35 20.83 -23.74
N TYR A 217 18.56 21.39 -23.87
CA TYR A 217 19.73 21.17 -23.01
C TYR A 217 19.60 21.88 -21.65
N GLN A 218 18.47 21.75 -20.96
CA GLN A 218 18.35 22.35 -19.62
C GLN A 218 19.02 21.47 -18.55
N ALA A 219 19.16 22.00 -17.34
CA ALA A 219 20.05 21.59 -16.23
C ALA A 219 20.20 20.08 -15.92
N PHE A 220 19.30 19.23 -16.40
CA PHE A 220 19.33 17.76 -16.23
C PHE A 220 19.97 16.99 -17.39
N GLY A 221 20.36 17.67 -18.48
CA GLY A 221 21.00 17.05 -19.66
C GLY A 221 20.03 16.68 -20.79
N TYR A 222 20.59 16.34 -21.96
CA TYR A 222 19.82 15.88 -23.12
C TYR A 222 19.22 14.50 -22.82
N ARG A 223 17.89 14.35 -23.01
CA ARG A 223 17.14 13.11 -22.72
C ARG A 223 17.28 12.59 -21.29
N ALA A 224 17.32 13.48 -20.30
CA ALA A 224 17.38 13.09 -18.88
C ALA A 224 16.28 12.08 -18.46
N PHE A 225 15.15 12.05 -19.17
CA PHE A 225 14.07 11.09 -18.91
C PHE A 225 13.70 10.27 -20.13
N MET A 226 13.45 8.97 -19.90
CA MET A 226 12.92 8.01 -20.87
C MET A 226 11.73 7.24 -20.29
N TRP A 227 10.86 6.72 -21.15
CA TRP A 227 9.85 5.77 -20.68
C TRP A 227 10.53 4.46 -20.26
N ALA A 228 10.11 3.88 -19.13
CA ALA A 228 10.78 2.69 -18.59
C ALA A 228 10.65 1.48 -19.52
N ASP A 229 9.51 1.33 -20.20
CA ASP A 229 9.30 0.30 -21.22
C ASP A 229 10.24 0.46 -22.43
N GLU A 230 10.52 1.68 -22.85
CA GLU A 230 11.50 1.96 -23.91
C GLU A 230 12.93 1.67 -23.46
N TYR A 231 13.30 2.05 -22.23
CA TYR A 231 14.64 1.84 -21.69
C TYR A 231 14.95 0.35 -21.45
N PHE A 232 14.03 -0.39 -20.83
CA PHE A 232 14.24 -1.81 -20.51
C PHE A 232 13.79 -2.77 -21.62
N GLY A 233 12.88 -2.36 -22.50
CA GLY A 233 12.39 -3.16 -23.62
C GLY A 233 13.22 -3.02 -24.91
N GLY A 234 14.11 -2.04 -24.97
CA GLY A 234 14.95 -1.73 -26.14
C GLY A 234 16.19 -2.62 -26.29
N GLY A 235 15.99 -3.92 -26.54
CA GLY A 235 16.99 -4.70 -27.25
C GLY A 235 16.93 -4.36 -28.74
N VAL A 236 17.99 -3.75 -29.27
CA VAL A 236 18.27 -3.53 -30.71
C VAL A 236 17.41 -2.45 -31.40
N HIS A 237 17.83 -1.19 -31.31
CA HIS A 237 17.86 -0.33 -32.49
C HIS A 237 19.09 0.59 -32.45
N GLY A 238 19.88 0.47 -33.52
CA GLY A 238 21.24 0.94 -33.63
C GLY A 238 21.39 2.45 -33.42
N ILE A 239 22.39 2.77 -32.62
CA ILE A 239 23.20 3.96 -32.81
C ILE A 239 24.12 3.63 -33.98
N ALA A 240 23.79 4.17 -35.15
CA ALA A 240 24.75 4.40 -36.23
C ALA A 240 25.20 5.86 -36.13
#